data_AF-A0A8S4QNM4-F1
#
_entry.id   AF-A0A8S4QNM4-F1
#
_cell.length_a   1.000
_cell.length_b   1.000
_cell.length_c   1.000
_cell.angle_alpha   90.00
_cell.angle_beta   90.00
_cell.angle_gamma   90.00
#
_symmetry.space_group_name_H-M   'P 1'
#
loop_
_entity.id
_entity.type
_entity.pdbx_description
1 polymer ?
#
loop_
_entity_poly.entity_id
_entity_poly.type
_entity_poly.pdbx_seq_one_letter_code
_entity_poly.pdbx_strand_id
1 'polypeptide(L)'
;HDQYVEFTHSDFDADAAQSTVPFIDIQPLEPIKGTALISGAGIIHRGAHGTGGFIAAKLFTYDYSRHVKAESPPPIVDIEAEEELVLPANRF
;
A
#
# COMPACT_ATOMS: atom_id res chain seq x y z
N HIS A 1 -13.04 -11.29 -23.30
CA HIS A 1 -12.41 -9.96 -23.11
C HIS A 1 -11.03 -10.31 -22.63
N ASP A 2 -10.08 -10.35 -23.56
CA ASP A 2 -8.88 -11.16 -23.39
C ASP A 2 -7.72 -10.20 -23.22
N GLN A 3 -7.15 -10.16 -22.02
CA GLN A 3 -5.92 -9.41 -21.74
C GLN A 3 -4.75 -10.34 -21.98
N TYR A 4 -3.89 -9.97 -22.93
CA TYR A 4 -2.64 -10.66 -23.22
C TYR A 4 -1.49 -9.66 -23.20
N VAL A 5 -0.29 -10.17 -22.91
CA VAL A 5 0.97 -9.46 -23.09
C VAL A 5 1.66 -10.12 -24.28
N GLU A 6 1.90 -9.35 -25.33
CA GLU A 6 2.61 -9.81 -26.52
C GLU A 6 4.11 -9.55 -26.36
N PHE A 7 4.91 -10.59 -26.55
CA PHE A 7 6.36 -10.46 -26.50
C PHE A 7 6.87 -10.03 -27.87
N THR A 8 7.49 -8.86 -27.90
CA THR A 8 8.08 -8.28 -29.10
C THR A 8 9.54 -7.92 -28.85
N HIS A 9 10.22 -7.41 -29.87
CA HIS A 9 11.56 -6.89 -29.76
C HIS A 9 11.58 -5.58 -28.97
N SER A 10 12.59 -5.40 -28.11
CA SER A 10 12.81 -4.16 -27.34
C SER A 10 12.98 -2.95 -28.25
N ASP A 11 13.73 -3.11 -29.34
CA ASP A 11 13.91 -2.11 -30.39
C ASP A 11 14.31 -2.81 -31.71
N PHE A 12 13.83 -2.32 -32.85
CA PHE A 12 14.12 -2.94 -34.14
C PHE A 12 15.55 -2.63 -34.61
N ASP A 13 16.02 -1.40 -34.38
CA ASP A 13 17.31 -0.91 -34.86
C ASP A 13 18.42 -1.16 -33.83
N ALA A 14 18.12 -0.95 -32.53
CA ALA A 14 19.12 -1.09 -31.47
C ALA A 14 19.41 -2.56 -31.13
N ASP A 15 18.40 -3.43 -31.17
CA ASP A 15 18.51 -4.83 -30.77
C ASP A 15 18.24 -5.81 -31.93
N ALA A 16 18.34 -5.34 -33.17
CA ALA A 16 18.19 -6.12 -34.41
C ALA A 16 16.92 -7.00 -34.43
N ALA A 17 15.82 -6.47 -33.88
CA ALA A 17 14.54 -7.17 -33.74
C ALA A 17 14.60 -8.49 -32.94
N GLN A 18 15.58 -8.66 -32.03
CA GLN A 18 15.63 -9.82 -31.16
C GLN A 18 14.45 -9.82 -30.19
N SER A 19 13.67 -10.92 -30.17
CA SER A 19 12.56 -11.06 -29.22
C SER A 19 13.09 -11.03 -27.78
N THR A 20 12.65 -10.06 -27.00
CA THR A 20 13.02 -9.97 -25.59
C THR A 20 12.18 -10.96 -24.79
N VAL A 21 12.83 -11.82 -24.01
CA VAL A 21 12.15 -12.59 -22.96
C VAL A 21 12.03 -11.66 -21.75
N PRO A 22 10.82 -11.24 -21.34
CA PRO A 22 10.69 -10.36 -20.18
C PRO A 22 11.09 -11.12 -18.92
N PHE A 23 11.73 -10.41 -18.00
CA PHE A 23 12.02 -10.97 -16.69
C PHE A 23 10.70 -11.25 -15.95
N ILE A 24 10.53 -12.47 -15.44
CA ILE A 24 9.39 -12.84 -14.60
C ILE A 24 9.87 -12.86 -13.16
N ASP A 25 9.32 -11.96 -12.35
CA ASP A 25 9.61 -11.93 -10.92
C ASP A 25 8.79 -13.01 -10.20
N ILE A 26 9.49 -14.04 -9.70
CA ILE A 26 8.91 -15.20 -9.00
C ILE A 26 9.09 -15.12 -7.48
N GLN A 27 9.51 -13.98 -6.95
CA GLN A 27 9.68 -13.81 -5.51
C GLN A 27 8.33 -13.94 -4.78
N PRO A 28 8.32 -14.53 -3.56
CA PRO A 28 7.11 -14.56 -2.73
C PRO A 28 6.60 -13.15 -2.46
N LEU A 29 5.31 -12.93 -2.73
CA LEU A 29 4.65 -11.65 -2.48
C LEU A 29 3.79 -11.74 -1.23
N GLU A 30 4.18 -10.99 -0.20
CA GLU A 30 3.49 -10.94 1.08
C GLU A 30 2.97 -9.52 1.37
N PRO A 31 1.83 -9.38 2.06
CA PRO A 31 1.36 -8.07 2.48
C PRO A 31 2.33 -7.41 3.47
N ILE A 32 2.66 -6.13 3.22
CA ILE A 32 3.57 -5.33 4.07
C ILE A 32 3.14 -5.32 5.54
N LYS A 33 1.83 -5.34 5.80
CA LYS A 33 1.26 -5.52 7.13
C LYS A 33 0.75 -6.94 7.20
N GLY A 34 1.43 -7.81 7.95
CA GLY A 34 1.22 -9.27 8.00
C GLY A 34 -0.20 -9.78 8.37
N THR A 35 -1.18 -8.88 8.55
CA THR A 35 -2.60 -9.19 8.80
C THR A 35 -3.54 -8.59 7.77
N ALA A 36 -3.04 -8.00 6.68
CA ALA A 36 -3.89 -7.43 5.65
C ALA A 36 -4.69 -8.54 4.94
N LEU A 37 -6.02 -8.39 4.92
CA LEU A 37 -6.90 -9.26 4.17
C LEU A 37 -6.64 -9.09 2.67
N ILE A 38 -6.60 -10.21 1.95
CA ILE A 38 -6.39 -10.21 0.50
C ILE A 38 -7.74 -10.08 -0.19
N SER A 39 -7.88 -9.08 -1.06
CA SER A 39 -9.08 -8.88 -1.86
C SER A 39 -8.95 -9.44 -3.28
N GLY A 40 -7.72 -9.76 -3.71
CA GLY A 40 -7.46 -10.37 -5.00
C GLY A 40 -5.97 -10.43 -5.35
N ALA A 41 -5.69 -11.03 -6.50
CA ALA A 41 -4.36 -11.10 -7.09
C ALA A 41 -4.44 -10.76 -8.59
N GLY A 42 -3.32 -10.35 -9.17
CA GLY A 42 -3.21 -10.03 -10.59
C GLY A 42 -1.76 -10.02 -11.06
N ILE A 43 -1.58 -9.58 -12.30
CA ILE A 43 -0.27 -9.47 -12.95
C ILE A 43 -0.05 -8.00 -13.33
N ILE A 44 1.18 -7.52 -13.20
CA ILE A 44 1.62 -6.23 -13.73
C ILE A 44 2.76 -6.41 -14.71
N HIS A 45 2.78 -5.58 -15.73
CA HIS A 45 3.94 -5.36 -16.59
C HIS A 45 4.49 -3.97 -16.30
N ARG A 46 5.81 -3.87 -16.11
CA ARG A 46 6.52 -2.61 -15.91
C ARG A 46 7.71 -2.55 -16.86
N GLY A 47 7.72 -1.55 -17.74
CA GLY A 47 8.81 -1.32 -18.69
C GLY A 47 8.97 0.16 -19.01
N ALA A 48 10.12 0.50 -19.59
CA ALA A 48 10.39 1.81 -20.18
C ALA A 48 10.51 1.67 -21.70
N HIS A 49 10.41 2.78 -22.43
CA HIS A 49 10.61 2.80 -23.88
C HIS A 49 11.95 2.17 -24.26
N GLY A 50 11.96 1.26 -25.23
CA GLY A 50 13.16 0.53 -25.67
C GLY A 50 13.59 -0.62 -24.74
N THR A 51 12.75 -1.04 -23.78
CA THR A 51 13.05 -2.17 -22.89
C THR A 51 11.89 -3.15 -22.84
N GLY A 52 12.18 -4.46 -22.72
CA GLY A 52 11.14 -5.48 -22.52
C GLY A 52 10.48 -5.43 -21.14
N GLY A 53 11.09 -4.72 -20.18
CA GLY A 53 10.57 -4.59 -18.82
C GLY A 53 10.53 -5.91 -18.06
N PHE A 54 9.68 -5.97 -17.04
CA PHE A 54 9.43 -7.18 -16.27
C PHE A 54 7.93 -7.38 -16.01
N ILE A 55 7.57 -8.64 -15.80
CA ILE A 55 6.25 -9.07 -15.41
C ILE A 55 6.33 -9.55 -13.97
N ALA A 56 5.42 -9.08 -13.12
CA ALA A 56 5.38 -9.46 -11.71
C ALA A 56 3.96 -9.74 -11.23
N ALA A 57 3.86 -10.57 -10.20
CA ALA A 57 2.62 -10.73 -9.46
C ALA A 57 2.26 -9.44 -8.70
N LYS A 58 0.97 -9.15 -8.58
CA LYS A 58 0.44 -8.05 -7.78
C LYS A 58 -0.65 -8.56 -6.86
N LEU A 59 -0.54 -8.21 -5.58
CA LEU A 59 -1.54 -8.52 -4.55
C LEU A 59 -2.38 -7.27 -4.27
N PHE A 60 -3.69 -7.47 -4.14
CA PHE A 60 -4.62 -6.44 -3.72
C PHE A 60 -5.05 -6.72 -2.28
N THR A 61 -4.95 -5.69 -1.43
CA THR A 61 -5.38 -5.78 -0.03
C THR A 61 -6.72 -5.08 0.15
N TYR A 62 -7.54 -5.62 1.04
CA TYR A 62 -8.82 -5.03 1.39
C TYR A 62 -8.63 -3.84 2.33
N ASP A 63 -9.14 -2.68 1.93
CA ASP A 63 -9.20 -1.50 2.78
C ASP A 63 -10.38 -1.61 3.76
N TYR A 64 -10.06 -1.92 5.02
CA TYR A 64 -11.03 -1.98 6.11
C TYR A 64 -11.07 -0.72 6.97
N SER A 65 -10.41 0.39 6.57
CA SER A 65 -10.33 1.61 7.38
C SER A 65 -11.69 2.17 7.79
N ARG A 66 -12.74 1.95 6.99
CA ARG A 66 -14.12 2.36 7.31
C ARG A 66 -14.77 1.60 8.48
N HIS A 67 -14.21 0.46 8.86
CA HIS A 67 -14.71 -0.38 9.96
C HIS A 67 -13.87 -0.24 11.24
N VAL A 68 -12.76 0.51 11.19
CA VAL A 68 -11.92 0.78 12.36
C VAL A 68 -12.55 1.91 13.16
N LYS A 69 -13.21 1.58 14.27
CA LYS A 69 -13.58 2.56 15.29
C LYS A 69 -12.35 2.83 16.14
N ALA A 70 -11.59 3.86 15.82
CA ALA A 70 -10.56 4.36 16.72
C ALA A 70 -11.26 5.09 17.88
N GLU A 71 -11.14 4.57 19.09
CA GLU A 71 -11.50 5.37 20.26
C GLU A 71 -10.53 6.54 20.36
N SER A 72 -11.06 7.75 20.53
CA SER A 72 -10.22 8.91 20.79
C SER A 72 -9.47 8.66 22.11
N PRO A 73 -8.16 8.97 22.19
CA PRO A 73 -7.45 8.93 23.46
C PRO A 73 -8.24 9.73 24.51
N PRO A 74 -8.28 9.26 25.77
CA PRO A 74 -8.95 10.02 26.81
C PRO A 74 -8.35 11.43 26.87
N PRO A 75 -9.19 12.47 27.07
CA PRO A 75 -8.68 13.83 27.21
C PRO A 75 -7.66 13.85 28.35
N ILE A 76 -6.49 14.42 28.09
CA ILE A 76 -5.50 14.69 29.12
C ILE A 76 -6.14 15.74 30.01
N VAL A 77 -6.55 15.33 31.21
CA VAL A 77 -7.11 16.24 32.20
C VAL A 77 -5.92 16.87 32.92
N ASP A 78 -5.68 18.16 32.71
CA ASP A 78 -4.68 18.90 33.46
C ASP A 78 -5.22 19.10 34.89
N ILE A 79 -4.77 18.24 35.81
CA ILE A 79 -5.25 18.14 37.20
C ILE A 79 -5.06 19.47 37.98
N GLU A 80 -4.18 20.36 37.51
CA GLU A 80 -3.87 21.64 38.16
C GLU A 80 -4.94 22.72 37.97
N ALA A 81 -5.86 22.59 37.00
CA ALA A 81 -6.87 23.61 36.72
C ALA A 81 -8.12 23.55 37.63
N GLU A 82 -8.35 22.44 38.34
CA GLU A 82 -9.53 22.28 39.20
C GLU A 82 -9.31 22.72 40.65
N GLU A 83 -8.06 22.91 41.09
CA GLU A 83 -7.76 23.29 42.48
C GLU A 83 -8.04 24.78 42.77
N GLU A 84 -8.01 25.65 41.75
CA GLU A 84 -8.28 27.10 41.90
C GLU A 84 -9.78 27.42 42.10
N LEU A 85 -10.69 26.51 41.74
CA LEU A 85 -12.14 26.72 41.88
C LEU A 85 -12.69 26.36 43.27
N VAL A 86 -11.86 25.81 44.18
CA VAL A 86 -12.28 25.37 45.52
C VAL A 86 -11.66 26.25 46.63
N LEU A 87 -11.88 27.56 46.57
CA LEU A 87 -11.70 28.39 47.77
C LEU A 87 -12.96 28.30 48.65
N PRO A 88 -12.88 27.81 49.91
CA PRO A 88 -14.03 27.73 50.78
C PRO A 88 -14.45 29.14 51.22
N ALA A 89 -15.60 29.59 50.70
CA ALA A 89 -16.33 30.72 51.24
C ALA A 89 -16.85 30.35 52.65
N ASN A 90 -16.03 30.52 53.69
CA ASN A 90 -16.44 30.89 55.05
C ASN A 90 -15.26 30.85 56.02
N ARG A 91 -14.72 32.04 56.35
CA ARG A 91 -14.21 32.36 57.69
C ARG A 91 -14.45 33.83 58.01
N PHE A 92 -15.42 34.04 58.91
CA PHE A 92 -15.73 35.18 59.78
C PHE A 92 -16.04 36.54 59.16
#